data_AF-A0A242M3X4-F1
#
_entry.id   AF-A0A242M3X4-F1
#
_cell.length_a   1.000
_cell.length_b   1.000
_cell.length_c   1.000
_cell.angle_alpha   90.00
_cell.angle_beta   90.00
_cell.angle_gamma   90.00
#
_symmetry.space_group_name_H-M   'P 1'
#
loop_
_entity.id
_entity.type
_entity.pdbx_description
1 polymer ?
#
loop_
_entity_poly.entity_id
_entity_poly.type
_entity_poly.pdbx_seq_one_letter_code
_entity_poly.pdbx_strand_id
1 'polypeptide(L)'
;MSRSDITRTLTRNPERTRDKNRDTAPSQRGPKVREALPSRGGKPHSIRIIGGDWKRTPLPVLSLDGLRPTPDRVRETLFNWLGQSLDGRRCLDLFAGSGALGFEAASRGAARVLMVERSGRAVAQLKANQARLAAKNIEIVEADALRLAANLPSNSFDVVFLDPPFGDTAMLQRALELAAPLVSANGLLYVESGEPLDPAEVPALAGWAITREGKAGAVRYHLLQRENEE
;
A
#
# COMPACT_ATOMS: atom_id res chain seq x y z
N MET A 1 -13.06 -5.62 -69.44
CA MET A 1 -13.80 -5.61 -70.72
C MET A 1 -15.06 -6.45 -70.57
N SER A 2 -16.06 -6.23 -71.43
CA SER A 2 -17.50 -6.54 -71.21
C SER A 2 -18.14 -5.61 -70.17
N ARG A 3 -19.18 -4.77 -70.44
CA ARG A 3 -20.39 -4.88 -71.28
C ARG A 3 -21.33 -6.00 -70.78
N SER A 4 -22.64 -5.82 -70.60
CA SER A 4 -23.52 -4.69 -70.92
C SER A 4 -24.89 -4.83 -70.19
N ASP A 5 -25.56 -3.71 -69.88
CA ASP A 5 -26.97 -3.35 -70.24
C ASP A 5 -28.15 -4.37 -69.99
N ILE A 6 -29.47 -4.05 -69.90
CA ILE A 6 -30.29 -2.86 -70.25
C ILE A 6 -31.74 -2.95 -69.63
N THR A 7 -32.40 -1.80 -69.34
CA THR A 7 -33.88 -1.52 -69.29
C THR A 7 -34.88 -2.32 -68.39
N ARG A 8 -35.74 -1.66 -67.55
CA ARG A 8 -37.07 -0.97 -67.80
C ARG A 8 -38.26 -1.98 -67.72
N THR A 9 -39.37 -1.74 -67.01
CA THR A 9 -40.45 -0.78 -67.38
C THR A 9 -41.52 -0.64 -66.27
N LEU A 10 -42.23 0.50 -66.24
CA LEU A 10 -43.33 0.85 -65.32
C LEU A 10 -44.65 0.13 -65.64
N THR A 11 -45.54 0.01 -64.64
CA THR A 11 -47.02 0.10 -64.81
C THR A 11 -47.65 0.88 -63.63
N ARG A 12 -48.88 1.38 -63.79
CA ARG A 12 -49.47 2.54 -63.09
C ARG A 12 -50.34 2.23 -61.84
N ASN A 13 -50.48 3.26 -61.00
CA ASN A 13 -51.58 3.57 -60.05
C ASN A 13 -52.95 3.73 -60.78
N PRO A 14 -54.12 3.97 -60.12
CA PRO A 14 -54.40 4.60 -58.80
C PRO A 14 -55.32 3.70 -57.89
N GLU A 15 -56.08 4.10 -56.84
CA GLU A 15 -56.67 5.39 -56.38
C GLU A 15 -56.88 5.53 -54.85
N ARG A 16 -57.23 6.77 -54.44
CA ARG A 16 -57.94 7.32 -53.25
C ARG A 16 -58.66 6.37 -52.26
N THR A 17 -58.70 6.65 -50.94
CA THR A 17 -59.45 7.80 -50.36
C THR A 17 -58.94 8.42 -49.03
N ARG A 18 -58.95 9.77 -49.00
CA ARG A 18 -59.27 10.72 -47.90
C ARG A 18 -58.87 10.45 -46.43
N ASP A 19 -57.90 11.27 -45.99
CA ASP A 19 -58.06 12.34 -44.97
C ASP A 19 -58.50 12.00 -43.53
N LYS A 20 -57.57 12.17 -42.56
CA LYS A 20 -57.70 13.14 -41.45
C LYS A 20 -56.43 13.33 -40.62
N ASN A 21 -56.35 14.52 -40.01
CA ASN A 21 -55.20 15.10 -39.32
C ASN A 21 -55.24 14.89 -37.77
N ARG A 22 -54.11 15.15 -37.10
CA ARG A 22 -53.84 15.36 -35.64
C ARG A 22 -53.25 14.23 -34.80
N ASP A 23 -51.93 14.31 -34.66
CA ASP A 23 -51.19 14.62 -33.40
C ASP A 23 -51.29 13.75 -32.14
N THR A 24 -50.09 13.54 -31.57
CA THR A 24 -49.74 13.10 -30.19
C THR A 24 -49.99 11.63 -29.81
N ALA A 25 -48.95 10.81 -29.99
CA ALA A 25 -48.74 9.54 -29.27
C ALA A 25 -47.59 9.69 -28.24
N PRO A 26 -47.62 8.99 -27.08
CA PRO A 26 -46.68 9.22 -25.99
C PRO A 26 -45.32 8.53 -26.19
N SER A 27 -44.23 9.26 -25.92
CA SER A 27 -42.86 8.75 -25.94
C SER A 27 -42.59 7.84 -24.74
N GLN A 28 -42.55 6.52 -24.97
CA GLN A 28 -42.02 5.58 -23.99
C GLN A 28 -40.48 5.65 -23.97
N ARG A 29 -39.89 6.07 -22.84
CA ARG A 29 -38.45 6.03 -22.61
C ARG A 29 -38.06 4.74 -21.88
N GLY A 30 -37.47 3.79 -22.60
CA GLY A 30 -36.76 2.68 -21.96
C GLY A 30 -35.51 3.17 -21.20
N PRO A 31 -35.11 2.53 -20.09
CA PRO A 31 -33.93 2.94 -19.33
C PRO A 31 -32.66 2.66 -20.13
N LYS A 32 -31.91 3.72 -20.47
CA LYS A 32 -30.55 3.55 -21.02
C LYS A 32 -29.62 3.05 -19.92
N VAL A 33 -29.25 1.77 -19.98
CA VAL A 33 -28.11 1.24 -19.21
C VAL A 33 -26.88 2.05 -19.62
N ARG A 34 -26.35 2.85 -18.70
CA ARG A 34 -25.10 3.57 -18.88
C ARG A 34 -23.96 2.65 -18.47
N GLU A 35 -23.23 2.11 -19.45
CA GLU A 35 -21.94 1.50 -19.18
C GLU A 35 -21.02 2.55 -18.54
N ALA A 36 -20.53 2.25 -17.34
CA ALA A 36 -19.70 3.18 -16.59
C ALA A 36 -18.26 3.15 -17.14
N LEU A 37 -17.86 4.25 -17.78
CA LEU A 37 -16.46 4.50 -18.10
C LEU A 37 -15.62 4.49 -16.80
N PRO A 38 -14.40 3.90 -16.80
CA PRO A 38 -13.57 3.85 -15.60
C PRO A 38 -13.19 5.26 -15.14
N SER A 39 -13.41 5.55 -13.86
CA SER A 39 -13.23 6.88 -13.27
C SER A 39 -11.77 7.30 -13.18
N ARG A 40 -11.27 7.98 -14.22
CA ARG A 40 -10.01 8.74 -14.15
C ARG A 40 -10.18 9.95 -13.23
N GLY A 41 -9.62 9.88 -12.02
CA GLY A 41 -9.46 11.07 -11.16
C GLY A 41 -9.96 10.93 -9.72
N GLY A 42 -9.45 9.95 -8.97
CA GLY A 42 -9.43 10.08 -7.51
C GLY A 42 -8.48 11.21 -7.10
N LYS A 43 -8.81 11.96 -6.04
CA LYS A 43 -7.84 12.89 -5.43
C LYS A 43 -6.60 12.09 -5.02
N PRO A 44 -5.37 12.61 -5.18
CA PRO A 44 -4.18 11.91 -4.69
C PRO A 44 -4.34 11.69 -3.19
N HIS A 45 -4.31 10.42 -2.77
CA HIS A 45 -4.28 10.08 -1.35
C HIS A 45 -2.95 10.57 -0.78
N SER A 46 -2.98 11.03 0.47
CA SER A 46 -1.78 11.53 1.14
C SER A 46 -1.67 10.96 2.54
N ILE A 47 -0.50 10.43 2.88
CA ILE A 47 -0.10 10.22 4.27
C ILE A 47 0.52 11.51 4.81
N ARG A 48 0.57 11.64 6.13
CA ARG A 48 1.18 12.79 6.80
C ARG A 48 2.21 12.32 7.82
N ILE A 49 3.35 13.01 7.84
CA ILE A 49 4.40 12.81 8.83
C ILE A 49 3.97 13.47 10.15
N ILE A 50 4.14 12.76 11.27
CA ILE A 50 3.56 13.08 12.59
C ILE A 50 4.59 13.78 13.47
N GLY A 51 5.85 13.32 13.47
CA GLY A 51 6.96 13.83 14.27
C GLY A 51 8.25 14.05 13.47
N GLY A 52 9.31 14.48 14.16
CA GLY A 52 10.63 14.71 13.57
C GLY A 52 10.72 15.96 12.67
N ASP A 53 11.80 16.04 11.89
CA ASP A 53 12.18 17.19 11.06
C ASP A 53 11.14 17.55 9.99
N TRP A 54 10.42 16.56 9.47
CA TRP A 54 9.41 16.73 8.42
C TRP A 54 7.98 16.75 8.97
N LYS A 55 7.81 16.94 10.28
CA LYS A 55 6.51 16.99 10.98
C LYS A 55 5.45 17.82 10.25
N ARG A 56 4.24 17.25 10.17
CA ARG A 56 3.04 17.77 9.47
C ARG A 56 3.15 17.82 7.94
N THR A 57 4.24 17.38 7.32
CA THR A 57 4.36 17.34 5.85
C THR A 57 3.43 16.27 5.25
N PRO A 58 2.56 16.62 4.28
CA PRO A 58 1.78 15.64 3.52
C PRO A 58 2.61 15.08 2.36
N LEU A 59 2.69 13.76 2.27
CA LEU A 59 3.32 13.01 1.19
C LEU A 59 2.25 12.39 0.28
N PRO A 60 2.25 12.67 -1.03
CA PRO A 60 1.42 11.96 -2.00
C PRO A 60 1.74 10.46 -1.99
N VAL A 61 0.71 9.63 -2.03
CA VAL A 61 0.82 8.17 -2.13
C VAL A 61 -0.11 7.65 -3.22
N LEU A 62 0.23 6.48 -3.78
CA LEU A 62 -0.63 5.83 -4.74
C LEU A 62 -1.90 5.32 -4.05
N SER A 63 -3.06 5.64 -4.63
CA SER A 63 -4.29 4.90 -4.33
C SER A 63 -4.20 3.55 -5.04
N LEU A 64 -3.95 2.48 -4.29
CA LEU A 64 -4.07 1.11 -4.77
C LEU A 64 -5.35 0.51 -4.20
N ASP A 65 -6.15 -0.13 -5.05
CA ASP A 65 -7.42 -0.72 -4.66
C ASP A 65 -7.22 -1.81 -3.59
N GLY A 66 -8.08 -1.82 -2.58
CA GLY A 66 -8.02 -2.76 -1.46
C GLY A 66 -7.17 -2.31 -0.26
N LEU A 67 -6.30 -1.29 -0.40
CA LEU A 67 -5.53 -0.77 0.74
C LEU A 67 -6.43 0.01 1.71
N ARG A 68 -6.57 -0.50 2.94
CA ARG A 68 -6.85 0.35 4.11
C ARG A 68 -5.50 0.85 4.62
N PRO A 69 -5.15 2.14 4.48
CA PRO A 69 -3.90 2.63 5.03
C PRO A 69 -3.88 2.46 6.55
N THR A 70 -2.76 1.98 7.08
CA THR A 70 -2.46 1.92 8.52
C THR A 70 -2.87 3.24 9.18
N PRO A 71 -3.86 3.25 10.07
CA PRO A 71 -4.43 4.50 10.57
C PRO A 71 -3.36 5.40 11.19
N ASP A 72 -3.47 6.72 11.03
CA ASP A 72 -2.54 7.71 11.63
C ASP A 72 -2.29 7.41 13.13
N ARG A 73 -3.32 6.94 13.85
CA ARG A 73 -3.25 6.52 15.26
C ARG A 73 -2.35 5.30 15.50
N VAL A 74 -2.31 4.30 14.63
CA VAL A 74 -1.44 3.12 14.79
C VAL A 74 0.02 3.54 14.65
N ARG A 75 0.32 4.34 13.62
CA ARG A 75 1.66 4.94 13.43
C ARG A 75 2.05 5.83 14.61
N GLU A 76 1.15 6.69 15.07
CA GLU A 76 1.36 7.52 16.26
C GLU A 76 1.65 6.68 17.52
N THR A 77 0.89 5.60 17.75
CA THR A 77 1.12 4.67 18.86
C THR A 77 2.48 3.99 18.75
N LEU A 78 2.86 3.47 17.58
CA LEU A 78 4.17 2.84 17.35
C LEU A 78 5.32 3.82 17.67
N PHE A 79 5.30 5.01 17.08
CA PHE A 79 6.40 5.96 17.31
C PHE A 79 6.39 6.60 18.70
N ASN A 80 5.27 6.52 19.44
CA ASN A 80 5.28 6.80 20.88
C ASN A 80 5.93 5.68 21.69
N TRP A 81 5.85 4.41 21.26
CA TRP A 81 6.58 3.29 21.90
C TRP A 81 8.08 3.30 21.57
N LEU A 82 8.46 3.57 20.32
CA LEU A 82 9.86 3.60 19.89
C LEU A 82 10.63 4.80 20.46
N GLY A 83 9.93 5.85 20.88
CA GLY A 83 10.50 7.09 21.39
C GLY A 83 10.41 8.26 20.40
N GLN A 84 10.54 9.49 20.91
CA GLN A 84 10.38 10.69 20.08
C GLN A 84 11.55 10.94 19.11
N SER A 85 12.72 10.33 19.38
CA SER A 85 13.89 10.31 18.52
C SER A 85 14.34 8.86 18.27
N LEU A 86 14.87 8.61 17.07
CA LEU A 86 15.55 7.40 16.64
C LEU A 86 17.01 7.69 16.24
N ASP A 87 17.61 8.75 16.80
CA ASP A 87 18.97 9.19 16.49
C ASP A 87 19.98 8.02 16.53
N GLY A 88 20.80 7.92 15.48
CA GLY A 88 21.80 6.85 15.33
C GLY A 88 21.27 5.48 14.93
N ARG A 89 19.96 5.21 15.00
CA ARG A 89 19.39 3.89 14.69
C ARG A 89 19.39 3.58 13.19
N ARG A 90 19.59 2.31 12.85
CA ARG A 90 19.41 1.75 11.51
C ARG A 90 18.05 1.08 11.44
N CYS A 91 17.18 1.52 10.53
CA CYS A 91 15.83 0.96 10.37
C CYS A 91 15.68 0.18 9.06
N LEU A 92 14.86 -0.87 9.09
CA LEU A 92 14.39 -1.61 7.91
C LEU A 92 12.86 -1.56 7.84
N ASP A 93 12.33 -1.03 6.75
CA ASP A 93 10.93 -1.11 6.37
C ASP A 93 10.80 -2.17 5.26
N LEU A 94 10.47 -3.41 5.65
CA LEU A 94 10.58 -4.57 4.77
C LEU A 94 9.41 -4.70 3.76
N PHE A 95 8.31 -4.00 4.02
CA PHE A 95 7.10 -3.97 3.18
C PHE A 95 6.64 -2.51 3.02
N ALA A 96 7.51 -1.67 2.46
CA ALA A 96 7.40 -0.22 2.60
C ALA A 96 6.09 0.36 2.05
N GLY A 97 5.58 -0.13 0.91
CA GLY A 97 4.28 0.29 0.35
C GLY A 97 4.17 1.79 0.11
N SER A 98 3.45 2.48 1.01
CA SER A 98 3.30 3.94 1.01
C SER A 98 4.51 4.71 1.59
N GLY A 99 5.37 4.00 2.32
CA GLY A 99 6.55 4.50 3.03
C GLY A 99 6.24 5.11 4.39
N ALA A 100 5.04 4.91 4.93
CA ALA A 100 4.55 5.63 6.10
C ALA A 100 5.29 5.35 7.41
N LEU A 101 5.99 4.22 7.51
CA LEU A 101 6.87 3.89 8.64
C LEU A 101 8.29 4.38 8.36
N GLY A 102 8.88 4.03 7.21
CA GLY A 102 10.23 4.47 6.83
C GLY A 102 10.43 5.99 6.81
N PHE A 103 9.51 6.77 6.25
CA PHE A 103 9.60 8.24 6.26
C PHE A 103 9.45 8.84 7.67
N GLU A 104 8.59 8.26 8.51
CA GLU A 104 8.40 8.72 9.89
C GLU A 104 9.64 8.41 10.75
N ALA A 105 10.27 7.25 10.54
CA ALA A 105 11.53 6.89 11.19
C ALA A 105 12.69 7.80 10.77
N ALA A 106 12.83 8.05 9.46
CA ALA A 106 13.84 8.96 8.92
C ALA A 106 13.64 10.41 9.37
N SER A 107 12.38 10.87 9.49
CA SER A 107 12.03 12.19 10.04
C SER A 107 12.51 12.33 11.50
N ARG A 108 12.46 11.24 12.28
CA ARG A 108 12.84 11.19 13.70
C ARG A 108 14.34 10.96 13.96
N GLY A 109 15.19 11.22 12.96
CA GLY A 109 16.65 11.15 13.13
C GLY A 109 17.30 9.79 12.91
N ALA A 110 16.57 8.77 12.42
CA ALA A 110 17.17 7.49 12.07
C ALA A 110 18.35 7.68 11.09
N ALA A 111 19.53 7.17 11.44
CA ALA A 111 20.77 7.41 10.71
C ALA A 111 20.78 6.74 9.32
N ARG A 112 20.08 5.60 9.18
CA ARG A 112 19.79 4.96 7.90
C ARG A 112 18.41 4.29 7.98
N VAL A 113 17.63 4.41 6.92
CA VAL A 113 16.38 3.65 6.71
C VAL A 113 16.45 2.95 5.37
N LEU A 114 16.46 1.62 5.37
CA LEU A 114 16.29 0.80 4.16
C LEU A 114 14.79 0.52 3.97
N MET A 115 14.25 0.85 2.79
CA MET A 115 12.85 0.67 2.43
C MET A 115 12.76 -0.28 1.23
N VAL A 116 12.01 -1.37 1.39
CA VAL A 116 11.90 -2.44 0.39
C VAL A 116 10.49 -2.46 -0.17
N GLU A 117 10.36 -2.39 -1.49
CA GLU A 117 9.06 -2.40 -2.17
C GLU A 117 9.18 -3.15 -3.50
N ARG A 118 8.16 -3.94 -3.86
CA ARG A 118 8.17 -4.79 -5.06
C ARG A 118 7.56 -4.12 -6.28
N SER A 119 6.65 -3.18 -6.07
CA SER A 119 5.96 -2.44 -7.13
C SER A 119 6.80 -1.24 -7.58
N GLY A 120 7.40 -1.31 -8.77
CA GLY A 120 8.14 -0.19 -9.36
C GLY A 120 7.36 1.13 -9.44
N ARG A 121 6.01 1.08 -9.49
CA ARG A 121 5.16 2.28 -9.38
C ARG A 121 5.22 2.88 -7.96
N ALA A 122 5.14 2.05 -6.93
CA ALA A 122 5.27 2.50 -5.55
C ALA A 122 6.70 2.99 -5.27
N VAL A 123 7.74 2.27 -5.73
CA VAL A 123 9.15 2.72 -5.68
C VAL A 123 9.34 4.09 -6.32
N ALA A 124 8.74 4.35 -7.48
CA ALA A 124 8.80 5.67 -8.12
C ALA A 124 8.17 6.77 -7.25
N GLN A 125 7.03 6.48 -6.60
CA GLN A 125 6.38 7.41 -5.66
C GLN A 125 7.19 7.62 -4.37
N LEU A 126 7.80 6.57 -3.82
CA LEU A 126 8.72 6.64 -2.69
C LEU A 126 9.93 7.52 -3.03
N LYS A 127 10.57 7.30 -4.20
CA LYS A 127 11.71 8.12 -4.67
C LYS A 127 11.33 9.59 -4.90
N ALA A 128 10.12 9.86 -5.42
CA ALA A 128 9.62 11.23 -5.55
C ALA A 128 9.43 11.92 -4.17
N ASN A 129 8.90 11.19 -3.19
CA ASN A 129 8.76 11.67 -1.81
C ASN A 129 10.12 11.89 -1.13
N GLN A 130 11.07 10.96 -1.31
CA GLN A 130 12.45 11.08 -0.83
C GLN A 130 13.13 12.35 -1.38
N ALA A 131 13.04 12.57 -2.69
CA ALA A 131 13.60 13.75 -3.35
C ALA A 131 12.96 15.04 -2.84
N ARG A 132 11.63 15.06 -2.67
CA ARG A 132 10.89 16.22 -2.13
C ARG A 132 11.31 16.58 -0.70
N LEU A 133 11.67 15.60 0.12
CA LEU A 133 12.13 15.80 1.49
C LEU A 133 13.66 16.04 1.60
N ALA A 134 14.39 15.92 0.49
CA ALA A 134 15.85 15.83 0.46
C ALA A 134 16.41 14.75 1.43
N ALA A 135 15.68 13.63 1.57
CA ALA A 135 15.93 12.59 2.56
C ALA A 135 17.15 11.72 2.22
N LYS A 136 18.33 12.15 2.65
CA LYS A 136 19.64 11.49 2.38
C LYS A 136 19.87 10.20 3.18
N ASN A 137 19.16 10.03 4.30
CA ASN A 137 19.25 8.86 5.18
C ASN A 137 18.37 7.68 4.73
N ILE A 138 17.61 7.82 3.63
CA ILE A 138 16.73 6.78 3.11
C ILE A 138 17.39 6.08 1.91
N GLU A 139 17.28 4.75 1.85
CA GLU A 139 17.65 3.92 0.72
C GLU A 139 16.41 3.13 0.27
N ILE A 140 16.05 3.19 -1.02
CA ILE A 140 14.84 2.54 -1.56
C ILE A 140 15.26 1.49 -2.59
N VAL A 141 14.93 0.23 -2.30
CA VAL A 141 15.26 -0.93 -3.14
C VAL A 141 13.99 -1.51 -3.76
N GLU A 142 13.99 -1.65 -5.08
CA GLU A 142 12.95 -2.38 -5.81
C GLU A 142 13.27 -3.88 -5.78
N ALA A 143 12.63 -4.63 -4.88
CA ALA A 143 12.92 -6.05 -4.67
C ALA A 143 11.72 -6.82 -4.09
N ASP A 144 11.81 -8.14 -4.18
CA ASP A 144 11.00 -9.02 -3.35
C ASP A 144 11.54 -9.02 -1.91
N ALA A 145 10.68 -8.68 -0.95
CA ALA A 145 11.02 -8.50 0.46
C ALA A 145 11.73 -9.73 1.06
N LEU A 146 11.16 -10.92 0.87
CA LEU A 146 11.69 -12.15 1.45
C LEU A 146 13.04 -12.53 0.81
N ARG A 147 13.18 -12.37 -0.52
CA ARG A 147 14.47 -12.60 -1.19
C ARG A 147 15.55 -11.62 -0.72
N LEU A 148 15.21 -10.36 -0.48
CA LEU A 148 16.19 -9.40 0.04
C LEU A 148 16.59 -9.75 1.48
N ALA A 149 15.62 -9.98 2.37
CA ALA A 149 15.86 -10.31 3.76
C ALA A 149 16.78 -11.54 3.94
N ALA A 150 16.57 -12.58 3.13
CA ALA A 150 17.41 -13.78 3.12
C ALA A 150 18.89 -13.56 2.74
N ASN A 151 19.25 -12.39 2.21
CA ASN A 151 20.62 -12.02 1.82
C ASN A 151 21.19 -10.86 2.65
N LEU A 152 20.45 -10.32 3.62
CA LEU A 152 20.95 -9.28 4.52
C LEU A 152 21.73 -9.91 5.70
N PRO A 153 22.81 -9.28 6.18
CA PRO A 153 23.56 -9.80 7.32
C PRO A 153 22.76 -9.68 8.63
N SER A 154 22.93 -10.65 9.53
CA SER A 154 22.33 -10.63 10.87
C SER A 154 22.77 -9.41 11.70
N ASN A 155 21.94 -8.98 12.64
CA ASN A 155 22.19 -7.83 13.54
C ASN A 155 22.44 -6.47 12.83
N SER A 156 21.96 -6.32 11.60
CA SER A 156 22.14 -5.12 10.75
C SER A 156 21.22 -3.94 11.08
N PHE A 157 20.12 -4.14 11.80
CA PHE A 157 19.10 -3.12 12.04
C PHE A 157 18.67 -3.06 13.51
N ASP A 158 18.41 -1.85 13.99
CA ASP A 158 18.04 -1.56 15.38
C ASP A 158 16.52 -1.38 15.53
N VAL A 159 15.81 -1.19 14.41
CA VAL A 159 14.35 -1.33 14.31
C VAL A 159 14.01 -2.00 12.97
N VAL A 160 13.18 -3.04 12.98
CA VAL A 160 12.64 -3.67 11.76
C VAL A 160 11.12 -3.60 11.79
N PHE A 161 10.50 -3.15 10.70
CA PHE A 161 9.05 -3.07 10.51
C PHE A 161 8.58 -4.17 9.55
N LEU A 162 7.61 -4.96 10.01
CA LEU A 162 6.89 -5.97 9.24
C LEU A 162 5.40 -5.62 9.16
N ASP A 163 4.98 -5.04 8.04
CA ASP A 163 3.56 -4.83 7.68
C ASP A 163 3.28 -5.55 6.34
N PRO A 164 3.24 -6.90 6.33
CA PRO A 164 2.96 -7.66 5.11
C PRO A 164 1.49 -7.46 4.67
N PRO A 165 1.17 -7.69 3.37
CA PRO A 165 -0.20 -7.61 2.86
C PRO A 165 -1.22 -8.33 3.75
N PHE A 166 -2.24 -7.59 4.19
CA PHE A 166 -3.19 -8.05 5.21
C PHE A 166 -3.87 -9.38 4.83
N GLY A 167 -3.81 -10.36 5.74
CA GLY A 167 -4.43 -11.67 5.59
C GLY A 167 -3.50 -12.77 5.06
N ASP A 168 -2.26 -12.47 4.69
CA ASP A 168 -1.27 -13.49 4.28
C ASP A 168 -0.42 -13.96 5.47
N THR A 169 -0.99 -14.88 6.27
CA THR A 169 -0.31 -15.47 7.44
C THR A 169 0.97 -16.23 7.06
N ALA A 170 1.01 -16.86 5.88
CA ALA A 170 2.19 -17.59 5.42
C ALA A 170 3.34 -16.64 5.06
N MET A 171 3.04 -15.51 4.42
CA MET A 171 4.02 -14.44 4.17
C MET A 171 4.51 -13.82 5.48
N LEU A 172 3.64 -13.58 6.46
CA LEU A 172 4.03 -13.08 7.78
C LEU A 172 4.98 -14.05 8.49
N GLN A 173 4.65 -15.34 8.55
CA GLN A 173 5.51 -16.37 9.15
C GLN A 173 6.90 -16.39 8.49
N ARG A 174 6.95 -16.40 7.15
CA ARG A 174 8.22 -16.39 6.42
C ARG A 174 8.99 -15.08 6.56
N ALA A 175 8.30 -13.95 6.74
CA ALA A 175 8.93 -12.67 7.04
C ALA A 175 9.58 -12.68 8.43
N LEU A 176 8.90 -13.23 9.45
CA LEU A 176 9.44 -13.35 10.81
C LEU A 176 10.72 -14.20 10.84
N GLU A 177 10.71 -15.36 10.18
CA GLU A 177 11.88 -16.25 10.02
C GLU A 177 13.11 -15.53 9.43
N LEU A 178 12.90 -14.64 8.47
CA LEU A 178 13.98 -13.93 7.78
C LEU A 178 14.37 -12.62 8.45
N ALA A 179 13.46 -11.98 9.20
CA ALA A 179 13.68 -10.66 9.78
C ALA A 179 14.22 -10.71 11.22
N ALA A 180 13.79 -11.67 12.05
CA ALA A 180 14.24 -11.77 13.44
C ALA A 180 15.78 -11.89 13.59
N PRO A 181 16.53 -12.57 12.69
CA PRO A 181 18.00 -12.56 12.72
C PRO A 181 18.63 -11.21 12.33
N LEU A 182 17.93 -10.37 11.55
CA LEU A 182 18.44 -9.07 11.07
C LEU A 182 18.44 -8.00 12.16
N VAL A 183 17.60 -8.17 13.19
CA VAL A 183 17.53 -7.26 14.33
C VAL A 183 18.78 -7.41 15.21
N SER A 184 19.37 -6.30 15.64
CA SER A 184 20.49 -6.24 16.57
C SER A 184 20.08 -6.70 17.97
N ALA A 185 21.06 -7.02 18.84
CA ALA A 185 20.79 -7.59 20.17
C ALA A 185 19.80 -6.75 21.02
N ASN A 186 19.94 -5.43 20.99
CA ASN A 186 19.06 -4.47 21.68
C ASN A 186 18.02 -3.84 20.74
N GLY A 187 17.83 -4.40 19.55
CA GLY A 187 16.92 -3.88 18.53
C GLY A 187 15.47 -4.29 18.76
N LEU A 188 14.57 -3.65 18.01
CA LEU A 188 13.13 -3.85 18.12
C LEU A 188 12.54 -4.40 16.83
N LEU A 189 11.58 -5.32 16.95
CA LEU A 189 10.82 -5.88 15.83
C LEU A 189 9.36 -5.43 15.95
N TYR A 190 8.87 -4.68 14.98
CA TYR A 190 7.47 -4.28 14.88
C TYR A 190 6.74 -5.18 13.88
N VAL A 191 5.54 -5.64 14.24
CA VAL A 191 4.76 -6.60 13.45
C VAL A 191 3.29 -6.21 13.42
N GLU A 192 2.73 -5.97 12.24
CA GLU A 192 1.28 -5.90 12.00
C GLU A 192 0.74 -7.26 11.53
N SER A 193 -0.44 -7.64 12.02
CA SER A 193 -1.09 -8.92 11.70
C SER A 193 -2.62 -8.82 11.79
N GLY A 194 -3.33 -9.76 11.15
CA GLY A 194 -4.78 -9.91 11.35
C GLY A 194 -5.13 -10.64 12.65
N GLU A 195 -4.39 -11.71 12.94
CA GLU A 195 -4.56 -12.57 14.11
C GLU A 195 -3.58 -12.24 15.24
N PRO A 196 -3.85 -12.65 16.50
CA PRO A 196 -2.89 -12.53 17.59
C PRO A 196 -1.54 -13.15 17.22
N LEU A 197 -0.45 -12.53 17.68
CA LEU A 197 0.88 -13.12 17.60
C LEU A 197 1.23 -13.70 18.98
N ASP A 198 1.50 -15.01 19.04
CA ASP A 198 2.16 -15.63 20.19
C ASP A 198 3.60 -16.00 19.82
N PRO A 199 4.63 -15.40 20.45
CA PRO A 199 6.02 -15.77 20.22
C PRO A 199 6.32 -17.24 20.50
N ALA A 200 5.59 -17.89 21.43
CA ALA A 200 5.79 -19.30 21.76
C ALA A 200 5.33 -20.25 20.65
N GLU A 201 4.38 -19.82 19.79
CA GLU A 201 3.92 -20.58 18.64
C GLU A 201 4.78 -20.37 17.38
N VAL A 202 5.72 -19.42 17.41
CA VAL A 202 6.56 -19.05 16.25
C VAL A 202 8.04 -19.34 16.56
N PRO A 203 8.63 -20.44 16.02
CA PRO A 203 10.02 -20.81 16.32
C PRO A 203 11.08 -19.74 16.02
N ALA A 204 10.82 -18.86 15.04
CA ALA A 204 11.68 -17.71 14.72
C ALA A 204 11.72 -16.62 15.81
N LEU A 205 10.76 -16.65 16.74
CA LEU A 205 10.61 -15.74 17.87
C LEU A 205 10.97 -16.40 19.21
N ALA A 206 11.66 -17.55 19.19
CA ALA A 206 12.27 -18.10 20.41
C ALA A 206 13.22 -17.06 21.05
N GLY A 207 13.05 -16.80 22.35
CA GLY A 207 13.77 -15.74 23.07
C GLY A 207 13.31 -14.30 22.74
N TRP A 208 12.11 -14.11 22.18
CA TRP A 208 11.49 -12.80 22.00
C TRP A 208 10.24 -12.63 22.85
N ALA A 209 10.13 -11.48 23.51
CA ALA A 209 8.94 -11.07 24.26
C ALA A 209 8.20 -9.94 23.53
N ILE A 210 6.86 -9.98 23.58
CA ILE A 210 6.02 -8.83 23.21
C ILE A 210 6.10 -7.80 24.34
N THR A 211 6.77 -6.67 24.06
CA THR A 211 6.92 -5.57 25.03
C THR A 211 5.72 -4.62 25.03
N ARG A 212 5.05 -4.49 23.87
CA ARG A 212 3.83 -3.68 23.67
C ARG A 212 2.96 -4.35 22.60
N GLU A 213 1.66 -4.26 22.75
CA GLU A 213 0.69 -4.67 21.73
C GLU A 213 -0.51 -3.72 21.67
N GLY A 214 -1.29 -3.81 20.59
CA GLY A 214 -2.53 -3.09 20.44
C GLY A 214 -3.37 -3.58 19.26
N LYS A 215 -4.58 -3.03 19.13
CA LYS A 215 -5.53 -3.38 18.08
C LYS A 215 -6.24 -2.12 17.55
N ALA A 216 -6.46 -2.08 16.23
CA ALA A 216 -7.21 -1.04 15.54
C ALA A 216 -8.08 -1.68 14.44
N GLY A 217 -9.38 -1.85 14.72
CA GLY A 217 -10.29 -2.55 13.81
C GLY A 217 -9.91 -4.03 13.67
N ALA A 218 -9.53 -4.43 12.45
CA ALA A 218 -9.07 -5.80 12.14
C ALA A 218 -7.55 -5.98 12.26
N VAL A 219 -6.78 -4.89 12.43
CA VAL A 219 -5.33 -4.92 12.55
C VAL A 219 -4.92 -5.05 14.01
N ARG A 220 -4.01 -5.98 14.29
CA ARG A 220 -3.23 -6.06 15.53
C ARG A 220 -1.80 -5.65 15.23
N TYR A 221 -1.14 -5.06 16.22
CA TYR A 221 0.22 -4.57 16.07
C TYR A 221 1.01 -4.80 17.35
N HIS A 222 2.23 -5.31 17.20
CA HIS A 222 3.06 -5.81 18.29
C HIS A 222 4.47 -5.22 18.17
N LEU A 223 5.10 -4.90 19.30
CA LEU A 223 6.49 -4.48 19.38
C LEU A 223 7.25 -5.48 20.25
N LEU A 224 8.15 -6.24 19.63
CA LEU A 224 8.93 -7.29 20.26
C LEU A 224 10.37 -6.84 20.48
N GLN A 225 10.97 -7.38 21.53
CA GLN A 225 12.40 -7.28 21.84
C GLN A 225 12.90 -8.67 22.25
N ARG A 226 14.19 -8.96 22.06
CA ARG A 226 14.78 -10.17 22.63
C ARG A 226 14.73 -10.08 24.16
N GLU A 227 14.46 -11.21 24.79
CA GLU A 227 14.65 -11.36 26.23
C GLU A 227 16.15 -11.32 26.51
N ASN A 228 16.55 -10.51 27.50
CA ASN A 228 17.94 -10.50 27.93
C ASN A 228 18.19 -11.75 28.77
N GLU A 229 19.13 -12.59 28.36
CA GLU A 229 19.77 -13.55 29.26
C GLU A 229 20.67 -12.75 30.22
N GLU A 230 20.20 -12.56 31.47
CA GLU A 230 21.02 -12.07 32.61
C GLU A 230 21.88 -13.20 33.21
#